data_AF-A0A9P8RLG5-F1
#
_entry.id   AF-A0A9P8RLG5-F1
#
_cell.length_a   1.000
_cell.length_b   1.000
_cell.length_c   1.000
_cell.angle_alpha   90.00
_cell.angle_beta   90.00
_cell.angle_gamma   90.00
#
_symmetry.space_group_name_H-M   'P 1'
#
loop_
_entity.id
_entity.type
_entity.pdbx_description
1 polymer ?
#
loop_
_entity_poly.entity_id
_entity_poly.type
_entity_poly.pdbx_seq_one_letter_code
_entity_poly.pdbx_strand_id
1 'polypeptide(L)'
;MPPVSEPIPTLPITPPSTEYEAEGEAALATAVHVLSTEATALSCLSRLYQTNPVARGGFVKSVDSVVRSIGSGGKLIVVGVGKSGKIGEKVVATMNSLGVLSVFLHPIEALHGDLGIIRTHDTILLITFSGRTPELRALLPHLPRANQLIILTAHTTPTTSPLTRDSVNTILLPAPIHEPEETSFGVCAPTTSTTVALALGDALAVAVARKIHIEEGRGPKEVFKSHHPGGAIGMKEGNATPGSRLISILATPITSMPFAYPSNCQDEVTVLDCVLAAVRSPDSWIRLGDSSVIPPRKVQQLSARAMNQPVNNSKELITSIDSWVTVPAQSTVEEVKDWILGVRAQSPAKEQEMLGEGTVLGLVSEGRVDALVEIERLFEDD
;
A
#
# COMPACT_ATOMS: atom_id res chain seq x y z
N MET A 1 75.85 -28.97 14.62
CA MET A 1 74.53 -28.38 14.94
C MET A 1 74.63 -26.87 14.75
N PRO A 2 73.96 -26.28 13.75
CA PRO A 2 73.65 -24.85 13.78
C PRO A 2 72.25 -24.63 14.41
N PRO A 3 71.98 -23.46 15.01
CA PRO A 3 70.81 -23.23 15.85
C PRO A 3 69.64 -22.57 15.10
N VAL A 4 68.44 -23.06 15.45
CA VAL A 4 67.21 -22.32 15.84
C VAL A 4 66.63 -21.25 14.88
N SER A 5 65.58 -21.71 14.18
CA SER A 5 64.30 -21.07 13.81
C SER A 5 64.26 -19.56 13.50
N GLU A 6 63.92 -19.24 12.25
CA GLU A 6 63.35 -17.95 11.86
C GLU A 6 61.99 -17.71 12.57
N PRO A 7 61.69 -16.47 13.01
CA PRO A 7 60.41 -16.15 13.61
C PRO A 7 59.31 -16.11 12.55
N ILE A 8 58.20 -16.81 12.82
CA ILE A 8 56.98 -16.76 12.00
C ILE A 8 56.47 -15.30 12.00
N PRO A 9 56.18 -14.69 10.83
CA PRO A 9 55.64 -13.34 10.79
C PRO A 9 54.26 -13.31 11.45
N THR A 10 54.10 -12.49 12.48
CA THR A 10 52.79 -12.24 13.09
C THR A 10 51.90 -11.53 12.08
N LEU A 11 50.87 -12.22 11.59
CA LEU A 11 49.81 -11.58 10.81
C LEU A 11 49.18 -10.46 11.66
N PRO A 12 48.88 -9.28 11.06
CA PRO A 12 48.29 -8.18 11.80
C PRO A 12 46.91 -8.60 12.32
N ILE A 13 46.77 -8.60 13.64
CA ILE A 13 45.49 -8.81 14.34
C ILE A 13 44.82 -7.44 14.42
N THR A 14 44.32 -6.94 13.29
CA THR A 14 43.44 -5.77 13.28
C THR A 14 42.17 -6.19 12.55
N PRO A 15 40.99 -6.12 13.21
CA PRO A 15 39.74 -6.51 12.56
C PRO A 15 39.48 -5.56 11.38
N PRO A 16 39.03 -6.06 10.21
CA PRO A 16 38.61 -5.20 9.12
C PRO A 16 37.18 -4.73 9.42
N SER A 17 36.99 -3.57 10.04
CA SER A 17 35.63 -3.05 10.25
C SER A 17 35.41 -1.54 10.27
N THR A 18 36.40 -0.68 9.98
CA THR A 18 36.18 0.78 10.11
C THR A 18 35.72 1.50 8.83
N GLU A 19 36.06 1.02 7.63
CA GLU A 19 35.74 1.74 6.39
C GLU A 19 34.32 1.44 5.89
N TYR A 20 33.88 0.18 5.95
CA TYR A 20 32.52 -0.21 5.55
C TYR A 20 31.43 0.35 6.47
N GLU A 21 31.70 0.43 7.78
CA GLU A 21 30.78 1.04 8.74
C GLU A 21 30.65 2.55 8.51
N ALA A 22 31.77 3.25 8.22
CA ALA A 22 31.77 4.68 7.91
C ALA A 22 31.07 5.02 6.58
N GLU A 23 31.25 4.20 5.54
CA GLU A 23 30.54 4.36 4.26
C GLU A 23 29.02 4.10 4.40
N GLY A 24 28.65 3.10 5.20
CA GLY A 24 27.24 2.81 5.53
C GLY A 24 26.57 3.95 6.29
N GLU A 25 27.27 4.54 7.26
CA GLU A 25 26.80 5.71 8.01
C GLU A 25 26.65 6.95 7.12
N ALA A 26 27.57 7.18 6.17
CA ALA A 26 27.47 8.28 5.21
C ALA A 26 26.29 8.13 4.24
N ALA A 27 26.03 6.91 3.75
CA ALA A 27 24.88 6.62 2.90
C ALA A 27 23.55 6.82 3.65
N LEU A 28 23.48 6.36 4.91
CA LEU A 28 22.30 6.56 5.75
C LEU A 28 22.08 8.04 6.06
N ALA A 29 23.14 8.80 6.37
CA ALA A 29 23.06 10.24 6.59
C ALA A 29 22.49 10.97 5.35
N THR A 30 22.91 10.56 4.15
CA THR A 30 22.39 11.10 2.89
C THR A 30 20.89 10.79 2.72
N ALA A 31 20.47 9.54 2.99
CA ALA A 31 19.07 9.15 2.91
C ALA A 31 18.19 9.95 3.90
N VAL A 32 18.64 10.08 5.16
CA VAL A 32 17.95 10.86 6.19
C VAL A 32 17.88 12.35 5.79
N HIS A 33 18.94 12.90 5.19
CA HIS A 33 18.96 14.27 4.69
C HIS A 33 17.92 14.50 3.59
N VAL A 34 17.81 13.59 2.61
CA VAL A 34 16.76 13.67 1.57
C VAL A 34 15.36 13.61 2.19
N LEU A 35 15.10 12.62 3.06
CA LEU A 35 13.79 12.44 3.69
C LEU A 35 13.37 13.65 4.55
N SER A 36 14.31 14.21 5.32
CA SER A 36 14.05 15.38 6.17
C SER A 36 13.84 16.66 5.35
N THR A 37 14.57 16.82 4.25
CA THR A 37 14.39 17.94 3.30
C THR A 37 13.00 17.88 2.65
N GLU A 38 12.57 16.69 2.19
CA GLU A 38 11.23 16.51 1.62
C GLU A 38 10.11 16.76 2.63
N ALA A 39 10.25 16.25 3.86
CA ALA A 39 9.30 16.51 4.94
C ALA A 39 9.19 18.01 5.28
N THR A 40 10.31 18.73 5.28
CA THR A 40 10.36 20.17 5.50
C THR A 40 9.66 20.93 4.36
N ALA A 41 9.86 20.51 3.12
CA ALA A 41 9.19 21.10 1.96
C ALA A 41 7.66 20.94 2.05
N LEU A 42 7.17 19.75 2.42
CA LEU A 42 5.73 19.51 2.62
C LEU A 42 5.16 20.34 3.78
N SER A 43 5.91 20.49 4.86
CA SER A 43 5.52 21.36 5.98
C SER A 43 5.40 22.84 5.54
N CYS A 44 6.35 23.32 4.74
CA CYS A 44 6.29 24.65 4.15
C CYS A 44 5.12 24.83 3.18
N LEU A 45 4.85 23.81 2.35
CA LEU A 45 3.72 23.80 1.42
C LEU A 45 2.38 23.89 2.16
N SER A 46 2.20 23.09 3.22
CA SER A 46 1.00 23.14 4.05
C SER A 46 0.77 24.54 4.63
N ARG A 47 1.82 25.15 5.19
CA ARG A 47 1.77 26.54 5.69
C ARG A 47 1.42 27.54 4.59
N LEU A 48 1.94 27.37 3.37
CA LEU A 48 1.60 28.23 2.23
C LEU A 48 0.10 28.21 1.94
N TYR A 49 -0.52 27.03 1.87
CA TYR A 49 -1.97 26.90 1.62
C TYR A 49 -2.83 27.31 2.83
N GLN A 50 -2.27 27.40 4.03
CA GLN A 50 -2.97 27.97 5.18
C GLN A 50 -2.95 29.50 5.19
N THR A 51 -1.86 30.12 4.75
CA THR A 51 -1.59 31.55 5.01
C THR A 51 -1.65 32.44 3.77
N ASN A 52 -1.29 31.93 2.59
CA ASN A 52 -1.16 32.73 1.39
C ASN A 52 -2.49 32.83 0.61
N PRO A 53 -3.03 34.04 0.37
CA PRO A 53 -4.32 34.21 -0.32
C PRO A 53 -4.32 33.70 -1.78
N VAL A 54 -3.21 33.83 -2.50
CA VAL A 54 -3.09 33.38 -3.90
C VAL A 54 -3.15 31.87 -3.96
N ALA A 55 -2.39 31.17 -3.11
CA ALA A 55 -2.42 29.71 -3.04
C ALA A 55 -3.81 29.19 -2.64
N ARG A 56 -4.42 29.79 -1.60
CA ARG A 56 -5.77 29.44 -1.13
C ARG A 56 -6.82 29.61 -2.21
N GLY A 57 -6.87 30.79 -2.83
CA GLY A 57 -7.82 31.09 -3.90
C GLY A 57 -7.59 30.23 -5.13
N GLY A 58 -6.33 29.98 -5.49
CA GLY A 58 -5.96 29.09 -6.58
C GLY A 58 -6.41 27.66 -6.36
N PHE A 59 -6.25 27.13 -5.14
CA PHE A 59 -6.71 25.78 -4.78
C PHE A 59 -8.21 25.63 -4.92
N VAL A 60 -8.99 26.52 -4.30
CA VAL A 60 -10.45 26.46 -4.33
C VAL A 60 -10.97 26.58 -5.77
N LYS A 61 -10.44 27.54 -6.55
CA LYS A 61 -10.79 27.69 -7.97
C LYS A 61 -10.45 26.44 -8.77
N SER A 62 -9.30 25.82 -8.53
CA SER A 62 -8.91 24.58 -9.20
C SER A 62 -9.90 23.45 -8.94
N VAL A 63 -10.29 23.25 -7.67
CA VAL A 63 -11.31 22.27 -7.29
C VAL A 63 -12.63 22.56 -8.01
N ASP A 64 -13.11 23.80 -7.96
CA ASP A 64 -14.37 24.21 -8.59
C ASP A 64 -14.39 24.00 -10.10
N SER A 65 -13.27 24.31 -10.77
CA SER A 65 -13.12 24.13 -12.20
C SER A 65 -13.16 22.67 -12.61
N VAL A 66 -12.46 21.79 -11.87
CA VAL A 66 -12.51 20.34 -12.13
C VAL A 66 -13.91 19.79 -11.88
N VAL A 67 -14.54 20.13 -10.75
CA VAL A 67 -15.91 19.69 -10.43
C VAL A 67 -16.90 20.12 -11.52
N ARG A 68 -16.80 21.37 -11.99
CA ARG A 68 -17.65 21.89 -13.08
C ARG A 68 -17.43 21.13 -14.39
N SER A 69 -16.17 20.84 -14.70
CA SER A 69 -15.79 20.08 -15.89
C SER A 69 -16.43 18.69 -15.88
N ILE A 70 -16.27 17.95 -14.78
CA ILE A 70 -16.91 16.63 -14.62
C ILE A 70 -18.44 16.73 -14.67
N GLY A 71 -19.05 17.69 -13.97
CA GLY A 71 -20.50 17.88 -13.99
C GLY A 71 -21.07 18.27 -15.36
N SER A 72 -20.24 18.77 -16.27
CA SER A 72 -20.61 19.10 -17.66
C SER A 72 -20.27 17.96 -18.64
N GLY A 73 -19.92 16.77 -18.15
CA GLY A 73 -19.50 15.62 -18.96
C GLY A 73 -18.10 15.76 -19.58
N GLY A 74 -17.30 16.70 -19.09
CA GLY A 74 -15.89 16.85 -19.41
C GLY A 74 -14.98 15.98 -18.52
N LYS A 75 -13.67 16.17 -18.68
CA LYS A 75 -12.63 15.47 -17.91
C LYS A 75 -11.49 16.40 -17.51
N LEU A 76 -10.68 15.94 -16.56
CA LEU A 76 -9.40 16.57 -16.25
C LEU A 76 -8.31 16.02 -17.19
N ILE A 77 -7.64 16.90 -17.93
CA ILE A 77 -6.49 16.54 -18.77
C ILE A 77 -5.23 16.98 -18.04
N VAL A 78 -4.35 16.04 -17.73
CA VAL A 78 -3.07 16.32 -17.05
C VAL A 78 -1.94 16.25 -18.05
N VAL A 79 -1.11 17.29 -18.09
CA VAL A 79 -0.01 17.44 -19.05
C VAL A 79 1.29 17.71 -18.29
N GLY A 80 2.36 17.00 -18.64
CA GLY A 80 3.69 17.23 -18.08
C GLY A 80 4.77 16.54 -18.91
N VAL A 81 6.03 16.92 -18.69
CA VAL A 81 7.21 16.32 -19.36
C VAL A 81 8.13 15.69 -18.30
N GLY A 82 8.81 14.60 -18.66
CA GLY A 82 9.84 14.00 -17.82
C GLY A 82 9.30 13.56 -16.46
N LYS A 83 10.00 13.93 -15.37
CA LYS A 83 9.56 13.58 -14.00
C LYS A 83 8.22 14.21 -13.64
N SER A 84 7.94 15.44 -14.08
CA SER A 84 6.61 16.06 -13.92
C SER A 84 5.52 15.31 -14.69
N GLY A 85 5.84 14.73 -15.85
CA GLY A 85 4.94 13.85 -16.59
C GLY A 85 4.58 12.58 -15.80
N LYS A 86 5.57 11.92 -15.19
CA LYS A 86 5.35 10.74 -14.33
C LYS A 86 4.48 11.06 -13.10
N ILE A 87 4.69 12.23 -12.49
CA ILE A 87 3.79 12.70 -11.42
C ILE A 87 2.38 12.92 -11.98
N GLY A 88 2.24 13.49 -13.17
CA GLY A 88 0.97 13.63 -13.86
C GLY A 88 0.23 12.32 -14.09
N GLU A 89 0.91 11.27 -14.54
CA GLU A 89 0.35 9.92 -14.70
C GLU A 89 -0.16 9.35 -13.37
N LYS A 90 0.61 9.50 -12.28
CA LYS A 90 0.18 9.10 -10.92
C LYS A 90 -1.07 9.88 -10.50
N VAL A 91 -1.08 11.20 -10.71
CA VAL A 91 -2.25 12.05 -10.39
C VAL A 91 -3.47 11.61 -11.17
N VAL A 92 -3.33 11.31 -12.46
CA VAL A 92 -4.42 10.76 -13.30
C VAL A 92 -4.94 9.43 -12.73
N ALA A 93 -4.05 8.51 -12.37
CA ALA A 93 -4.44 7.25 -11.73
C ALA A 93 -5.22 7.50 -10.44
N THR A 94 -4.75 8.41 -9.58
CA THR A 94 -5.39 8.76 -8.31
C THR A 94 -6.78 9.37 -8.52
N MET A 95 -6.90 10.29 -9.48
CA MET A 95 -8.17 10.91 -9.84
C MET A 95 -9.18 9.88 -10.34
N ASN A 96 -8.78 9.01 -11.26
CA ASN A 96 -9.63 7.95 -11.80
C ASN A 96 -10.08 6.96 -10.72
N SER A 97 -9.17 6.56 -9.83
CA SER A 97 -9.48 5.74 -8.65
C SER A 97 -10.52 6.37 -7.74
N LEU A 98 -10.59 7.70 -7.68
CA LEU A 98 -11.58 8.44 -6.91
C LEU A 98 -12.82 8.84 -7.73
N GLY A 99 -13.00 8.28 -8.93
CA GLY A 99 -14.14 8.54 -9.82
C GLY A 99 -14.14 9.92 -10.49
N VAL A 100 -12.97 10.56 -10.59
CA VAL A 100 -12.77 11.82 -11.31
C VAL A 100 -12.15 11.50 -12.66
N LEU A 101 -12.96 11.49 -13.72
CA LEU A 101 -12.50 11.13 -15.07
C LEU A 101 -11.32 12.02 -15.48
N SER A 102 -10.16 11.40 -15.67
CA SER A 102 -8.90 12.07 -15.95
C SER A 102 -8.08 11.32 -16.99
N VAL A 103 -7.35 12.05 -17.83
CA VAL A 103 -6.49 11.50 -18.88
C VAL A 103 -5.15 12.22 -18.88
N PHE A 104 -4.06 11.47 -19.02
CA PHE A 104 -2.73 12.04 -19.24
C PHE A 104 -2.53 12.34 -20.73
N LEU A 105 -2.04 13.53 -21.05
CA LEU A 105 -1.71 13.95 -22.41
C LEU A 105 -0.25 14.40 -22.44
N HIS A 106 0.59 13.67 -23.16
CA HIS A 106 1.98 14.07 -23.35
C HIS A 106 2.06 15.26 -24.34
N PRO A 107 2.76 16.36 -24.01
CA PRO A 107 2.68 17.58 -24.82
C PRO A 107 3.31 17.44 -26.21
N ILE A 108 4.30 16.56 -26.39
CA ILE A 108 4.89 16.29 -27.71
C ILE A 108 3.89 15.54 -28.60
N GLU A 109 3.21 14.53 -28.06
CA GLU A 109 2.20 13.75 -28.81
C GLU A 109 0.98 14.63 -29.14
N ALA A 110 0.60 15.53 -28.23
CA ALA A 110 -0.45 16.51 -28.46
C ALA A 110 -0.20 17.33 -29.74
N LEU A 111 1.03 17.84 -29.88
CA LEU A 111 1.45 18.62 -31.05
C LEU A 111 1.51 17.79 -32.35
N HIS A 112 1.44 16.46 -32.26
CA HIS A 112 1.49 15.53 -33.41
C HIS A 112 0.17 14.79 -33.65
N GLY A 113 -0.93 15.18 -33.01
CA GLY A 113 -2.27 14.66 -33.32
C GLY A 113 -3.19 14.49 -32.11
N ASP A 114 -2.62 14.34 -30.92
CA ASP A 114 -3.39 14.01 -29.71
C ASP A 114 -4.12 15.22 -29.09
N LEU A 115 -3.97 16.42 -29.66
CA LEU A 115 -4.79 17.58 -29.30
C LEU A 115 -6.31 17.30 -29.41
N GLY A 116 -6.73 16.37 -30.27
CA GLY A 116 -8.12 15.93 -30.40
C GLY A 116 -8.69 15.26 -29.14
N ILE A 117 -7.85 14.89 -28.17
CA ILE A 117 -8.29 14.40 -26.85
C ILE A 117 -8.97 15.53 -26.06
N ILE A 118 -8.60 16.79 -26.29
CA ILE A 118 -9.15 17.96 -25.58
C ILE A 118 -10.53 18.31 -26.16
N ARG A 119 -11.53 18.37 -25.28
CA ARG A 119 -12.91 18.77 -25.60
C ARG A 119 -13.28 20.05 -24.88
N THR A 120 -14.34 20.72 -25.34
CA THR A 120 -14.77 22.06 -24.89
C THR A 120 -14.99 22.20 -23.38
N HIS A 121 -15.47 21.15 -22.72
CA HIS A 121 -15.80 21.18 -21.28
C HIS A 121 -14.65 20.71 -20.38
N ASP A 122 -13.50 20.38 -20.95
CA ASP A 122 -12.38 19.83 -20.19
C ASP A 122 -11.66 20.92 -19.36
N THR A 123 -11.06 20.51 -18.26
CA THR A 123 -10.09 21.33 -17.52
C THR A 123 -8.70 20.77 -17.74
N ILE A 124 -7.71 21.65 -17.94
CA ILE A 124 -6.34 21.25 -18.26
C ILE A 124 -5.43 21.61 -17.08
N LEU A 125 -4.73 20.63 -16.54
CA LEU A 125 -3.71 20.78 -15.50
C LEU A 125 -2.32 20.60 -16.12
N LEU A 126 -1.54 21.67 -16.18
CA LEU A 126 -0.13 21.62 -16.56
C LEU A 126 0.74 21.47 -15.31
N ILE A 127 1.63 20.48 -15.29
CA ILE A 127 2.60 20.27 -14.22
C ILE A 127 4.00 20.66 -14.70
N THR A 128 4.59 21.66 -14.06
CA THR A 128 5.92 22.18 -14.42
C THR A 128 6.58 22.89 -13.25
N PHE A 129 7.78 22.45 -12.85
CA PHE A 129 8.48 23.11 -11.76
C PHE A 129 8.91 24.54 -12.13
N SER A 130 9.67 24.72 -13.23
CA SER A 130 10.26 26.01 -13.61
C SER A 130 9.29 26.97 -14.31
N GLY A 131 8.21 26.45 -14.90
CA GLY A 131 7.31 27.24 -15.77
C GLY A 131 7.97 27.69 -17.09
N ARG A 132 9.09 27.09 -17.47
CA ARG A 132 9.85 27.43 -18.71
C ARG A 132 9.96 26.26 -19.70
N THR A 133 9.31 25.14 -19.41
CA THR A 133 9.34 23.91 -20.21
C THR A 133 8.98 24.19 -21.68
N PRO A 134 9.90 24.01 -22.64
CA PRO A 134 9.68 24.38 -24.05
C PRO A 134 8.45 23.72 -24.68
N GLU A 135 8.22 22.45 -24.38
CA GLU A 135 7.12 21.66 -24.93
C GLU A 135 5.76 22.20 -24.45
N LEU A 136 5.66 22.60 -23.17
CA LEU A 136 4.44 23.21 -22.64
C LEU A 136 4.21 24.60 -23.21
N ARG A 137 5.28 25.39 -23.41
CA ARG A 137 5.20 26.70 -24.05
C ARG A 137 4.76 26.60 -25.50
N ALA A 138 5.25 25.58 -26.22
CA ALA A 138 4.85 25.29 -27.59
C ALA A 138 3.39 24.82 -27.66
N LEU A 139 2.92 24.07 -26.65
CA LEU A 139 1.54 23.58 -26.59
C LEU A 139 0.52 24.69 -26.30
N LEU A 140 0.85 25.66 -25.42
CA LEU A 140 -0.09 26.69 -24.93
C LEU A 140 -0.92 27.39 -26.02
N PRO A 141 -0.35 27.87 -27.14
CA PRO A 141 -1.11 28.57 -28.18
C PRO A 141 -2.17 27.70 -28.89
N HIS A 142 -2.04 26.38 -28.80
CA HIS A 142 -2.94 25.42 -29.43
C HIS A 142 -4.04 24.91 -28.49
N LEU A 143 -3.99 25.25 -27.21
CA LEU A 143 -5.05 24.89 -26.27
C LEU A 143 -6.30 25.74 -26.52
N PRO A 144 -7.51 25.15 -26.50
CA PRO A 144 -8.72 25.94 -26.75
C PRO A 144 -8.96 26.94 -25.62
N ARG A 145 -9.21 28.20 -25.98
CA ARG A 145 -9.38 29.32 -25.02
C ARG A 145 -10.57 29.16 -24.06
N ALA A 146 -11.54 28.30 -24.42
CA ALA A 146 -12.70 28.02 -23.58
C ALA A 146 -12.36 27.09 -22.40
N ASN A 147 -11.29 26.30 -22.50
CA ASN A 147 -10.88 25.40 -21.44
C ASN A 147 -10.25 26.16 -20.28
N GLN A 148 -10.57 25.73 -19.06
CA GLN A 148 -9.89 26.26 -17.89
C GLN A 148 -8.47 25.69 -17.81
N LEU A 149 -7.48 26.58 -17.69
CA LEU A 149 -6.10 26.19 -17.45
C LEU A 149 -5.76 26.29 -15.96
N ILE A 150 -5.15 25.23 -15.43
CA ILE A 150 -4.54 25.16 -14.10
C ILE A 150 -3.05 24.90 -14.30
N ILE A 151 -2.19 25.65 -13.62
CA ILE A 151 -0.73 25.48 -13.70
C ILE A 151 -0.18 25.20 -12.30
N LEU A 152 0.28 23.96 -12.09
CA LEU A 152 1.01 23.54 -10.90
C LEU A 152 2.49 23.82 -11.12
N THR A 153 3.05 24.73 -10.32
CA THR A 153 4.42 25.21 -10.51
C THR A 153 5.06 25.79 -9.26
N ALA A 154 6.40 25.92 -9.22
CA ALA A 154 7.13 26.50 -8.09
C ALA A 154 6.83 27.99 -7.86
N HIS A 155 6.26 28.68 -8.86
CA HIS A 155 5.94 30.10 -8.77
C HIS A 155 4.78 30.35 -7.81
N THR A 156 4.96 31.33 -6.92
CA THR A 156 3.95 31.72 -5.92
C THR A 156 3.05 32.86 -6.37
N THR A 157 3.40 33.54 -7.48
CA THR A 157 2.61 34.63 -8.06
C THR A 157 2.44 34.44 -9.56
N PRO A 158 1.29 34.85 -10.14
CA PRO A 158 1.06 34.74 -11.58
C PRO A 158 2.06 35.54 -12.44
N THR A 159 2.63 36.61 -11.88
CA THR A 159 3.59 37.48 -12.57
C THR A 159 4.98 36.86 -12.69
N THR A 160 5.33 35.86 -11.88
CA THR A 160 6.67 35.24 -11.94
C THR A 160 6.72 34.05 -12.90
N SER A 161 5.61 33.32 -13.09
CA SER A 161 5.55 32.22 -14.05
C SER A 161 5.37 32.75 -15.49
N PRO A 162 6.24 32.36 -16.44
CA PRO A 162 6.06 32.70 -17.86
C PRO A 162 4.75 32.14 -18.43
N LEU A 163 4.42 30.89 -18.09
CA LEU A 163 3.21 30.25 -18.63
C LEU A 163 1.91 30.91 -18.16
N THR A 164 1.86 31.42 -16.92
CA THR A 164 0.67 32.13 -16.41
C THR A 164 0.55 33.54 -16.95
N ARG A 165 1.65 34.19 -17.34
CA ARG A 165 1.63 35.53 -17.96
C ARG A 165 1.06 35.50 -19.36
N ASP A 166 1.38 34.45 -20.11
CA ASP A 166 1.02 34.33 -21.52
C ASP A 166 -0.39 33.73 -21.74
N SER A 167 -1.09 33.31 -20.67
CA SER A 167 -2.37 32.61 -20.74
C SER A 167 -3.50 33.39 -20.07
N VAL A 168 -4.58 33.61 -20.83
CA VAL A 168 -5.82 34.21 -20.33
C VAL A 168 -6.62 33.13 -19.59
N ASN A 169 -7.23 33.50 -18.47
CA ASN A 169 -8.05 32.61 -17.63
C ASN A 169 -7.26 31.42 -17.04
N THR A 170 -6.14 31.69 -16.38
CA THR A 170 -5.29 30.67 -15.77
C THR A 170 -5.35 30.71 -14.26
N ILE A 171 -5.48 29.53 -13.65
CA ILE A 171 -5.41 29.33 -12.21
C ILE A 171 -4.00 28.86 -11.86
N LEU A 172 -3.36 29.58 -10.94
CA LEU A 172 -2.05 29.19 -10.41
C LEU A 172 -2.25 28.25 -9.21
N LEU A 173 -1.52 27.13 -9.21
CA LEU A 173 -1.34 26.23 -8.07
C LEU A 173 0.13 26.26 -7.63
N PRO A 174 0.48 27.09 -6.64
CA PRO A 174 1.85 27.18 -6.14
C PRO A 174 2.33 25.89 -5.47
N ALA A 175 3.51 25.45 -5.83
CA ALA A 175 4.23 24.29 -5.31
C ALA A 175 5.74 24.60 -5.16
N PRO A 176 6.14 25.67 -4.46
CA PRO A 176 7.55 25.98 -4.26
C PRO A 176 8.22 24.93 -3.36
N ILE A 177 9.51 24.73 -3.57
CA ILE A 177 10.40 24.08 -2.59
C ILE A 177 11.09 25.16 -1.75
N HIS A 178 11.35 24.84 -0.49
CA HIS A 178 11.97 25.76 0.46
C HIS A 178 13.44 26.03 0.15
N GLU A 179 14.11 25.08 -0.49
CA GLU A 179 15.49 25.15 -0.93
C GLU A 179 15.65 24.41 -2.28
N PRO A 180 16.47 24.91 -3.23
CA PRO A 180 16.76 24.20 -4.47
C PRO A 180 17.49 22.87 -4.22
N GLU A 181 17.15 21.82 -4.97
CA GLU A 181 17.78 20.49 -4.83
C GLU A 181 19.29 20.51 -5.09
N GLU A 182 19.76 21.41 -5.97
CA GLU A 182 21.20 21.64 -6.18
C GLU A 182 21.89 22.13 -4.92
N THR A 183 21.25 22.99 -4.14
CA THR A 183 21.76 23.49 -2.87
C THR A 183 21.69 22.41 -1.79
N SER A 184 20.57 21.68 -1.71
CA SER A 184 20.36 20.66 -0.69
C SER A 184 21.23 19.42 -0.88
N PHE A 185 21.45 18.98 -2.13
CA PHE A 185 22.03 17.67 -2.45
C PHE A 185 23.23 17.74 -3.39
N GLY A 186 23.60 18.92 -3.89
CA GLY A 186 24.66 19.07 -4.90
C GLY A 186 24.28 18.62 -6.31
N VAL A 187 23.02 18.22 -6.53
CA VAL A 187 22.52 17.75 -7.83
C VAL A 187 21.15 18.35 -8.16
N CYS A 188 20.94 18.70 -9.43
CA CYS A 188 19.66 19.25 -9.91
C CYS A 188 18.58 18.18 -10.17
N ALA A 189 18.72 16.98 -9.61
CA ALA A 189 17.77 15.89 -9.84
C ALA A 189 16.44 16.23 -9.15
N PRO A 190 15.30 16.23 -9.86
CA PRO A 190 14.01 16.48 -9.24
C PRO A 190 13.69 15.39 -8.21
N THR A 191 13.64 15.77 -6.93
CA THR A 191 13.31 14.91 -5.79
C THR A 191 12.23 15.63 -4.98
N THR A 192 12.63 16.63 -4.21
CA THR A 192 11.75 17.47 -3.39
C THR A 192 10.67 18.15 -4.22
N SER A 193 11.01 18.66 -5.40
CA SER A 193 10.05 19.28 -6.32
C SER A 193 8.98 18.29 -6.80
N THR A 194 9.34 17.03 -7.04
CA THR A 194 8.40 15.99 -7.45
C THR A 194 7.50 15.54 -6.30
N THR A 195 8.04 15.43 -5.08
CA THR A 195 7.28 15.09 -3.87
C THR A 195 6.24 16.16 -3.56
N VAL A 196 6.60 17.44 -3.63
CA VAL A 196 5.67 18.56 -3.42
C VAL A 196 4.56 18.56 -4.49
N ALA A 197 4.91 18.35 -5.77
CA ALA A 197 3.92 18.30 -6.84
C ALA A 197 2.96 17.12 -6.70
N LEU A 198 3.48 15.94 -6.31
CA LEU A 198 2.69 14.74 -6.06
C LEU A 198 1.70 14.95 -4.91
N ALA A 199 2.19 15.43 -3.76
CA ALA A 199 1.36 15.66 -2.59
C ALA A 199 0.24 16.69 -2.86
N LEU A 200 0.54 17.74 -3.61
CA LEU A 200 -0.48 18.72 -4.00
C LEU A 200 -1.50 18.15 -5.00
N GLY A 201 -1.05 17.30 -5.93
CA GLY A 201 -1.92 16.57 -6.85
C GLY A 201 -2.88 15.63 -6.11
N ASP A 202 -2.38 14.91 -5.11
CA ASP A 202 -3.20 14.03 -4.25
C ASP A 202 -4.19 14.84 -3.41
N ALA A 203 -3.77 15.98 -2.85
CA ALA A 203 -4.65 16.90 -2.13
C ALA A 203 -5.78 17.42 -3.03
N LEU A 204 -5.46 17.80 -4.27
CA LEU A 204 -6.46 18.22 -5.26
C LEU A 204 -7.43 17.08 -5.57
N ALA A 205 -6.93 15.86 -5.79
CA ALA A 205 -7.76 14.70 -6.10
C ALA A 205 -8.76 14.38 -4.99
N VAL A 206 -8.29 14.32 -3.74
CA VAL A 206 -9.15 14.07 -2.58
C VAL A 206 -10.17 15.20 -2.38
N ALA A 207 -9.77 16.46 -2.57
CA ALA A 207 -10.67 17.61 -2.43
C ALA A 207 -11.77 17.63 -3.51
N VAL A 208 -11.41 17.35 -4.77
CA VAL A 208 -12.37 17.24 -5.89
C VAL A 208 -13.33 16.09 -5.64
N ALA A 209 -12.81 14.90 -5.30
CA ALA A 209 -13.64 13.73 -5.04
C ALA A 209 -14.67 14.00 -3.93
N ARG A 210 -14.25 14.59 -2.80
CA ARG A 210 -15.16 14.98 -1.71
C ARG A 210 -16.28 15.92 -2.15
N LYS A 211 -16.03 16.76 -3.17
CA LYS A 211 -17.01 17.74 -3.67
C LYS A 211 -17.91 17.17 -4.77
N ILE A 212 -17.50 16.12 -5.47
CA ILE A 212 -18.35 15.42 -6.45
C ILE A 212 -19.27 14.42 -5.73
N HIS A 213 -18.76 13.80 -4.66
CA HIS A 213 -19.36 12.69 -3.95
C HIS A 213 -20.06 13.15 -2.67
N ILE A 214 -21.07 14.00 -2.81
CA ILE A 214 -21.81 14.66 -1.70
C ILE A 214 -23.01 13.82 -1.21
N GLU A 215 -23.48 12.85 -2.01
CA GLU A 215 -24.63 12.01 -1.66
C GLU A 215 -24.32 11.07 -0.47
N GLU A 216 -25.25 10.97 0.48
CA GLU A 216 -25.14 10.03 1.60
C GLU A 216 -24.97 8.60 1.08
N GLY A 217 -23.91 7.91 1.51
CA GLY A 217 -23.58 6.55 1.05
C GLY A 217 -22.83 6.47 -0.28
N ARG A 218 -22.40 7.60 -0.85
CA ARG A 218 -21.62 7.64 -2.10
C ARG A 218 -20.45 8.61 -2.04
N GLY A 219 -19.73 8.61 -0.92
CA GLY A 219 -18.51 9.39 -0.70
C GLY A 219 -17.29 8.86 -1.50
N PRO A 220 -16.12 9.53 -1.38
CA PRO A 220 -14.90 9.10 -2.05
C PRO A 220 -14.49 7.66 -1.71
N LYS A 221 -14.86 7.16 -0.52
CA LYS A 221 -14.56 5.80 -0.07
C LYS A 221 -15.36 4.78 -0.88
N GLU A 222 -16.65 5.01 -1.06
CA GLU A 222 -17.56 4.11 -1.79
C GLU A 222 -17.26 4.11 -3.29
N VAL A 223 -16.86 5.25 -3.84
CA VAL A 223 -16.45 5.37 -5.24
C VAL A 223 -15.08 4.75 -5.49
N PHE A 224 -14.15 4.86 -4.54
CA PHE A 224 -12.90 4.10 -4.60
C PHE A 224 -13.15 2.59 -4.58
N LYS A 225 -14.08 2.13 -3.73
CA LYS A 225 -14.51 0.72 -3.69
C LYS A 225 -15.03 0.23 -5.04
N SER A 226 -15.88 1.00 -5.72
CA SER A 226 -16.46 0.58 -7.01
C SER A 226 -15.46 0.48 -8.15
N HIS A 227 -14.38 1.26 -8.12
CA HIS A 227 -13.37 1.30 -9.19
C HIS A 227 -12.20 0.33 -8.98
N HIS A 228 -12.18 -0.42 -7.87
CA HIS A 228 -11.12 -1.38 -7.53
C HIS A 228 -11.66 -2.79 -7.24
N PRO A 229 -12.30 -3.48 -8.22
CA PRO A 229 -12.93 -4.80 -8.01
C PRO A 229 -11.94 -5.95 -7.75
N GLY A 230 -10.65 -5.80 -8.05
CA GLY A 230 -9.65 -6.89 -7.99
C GLY A 230 -8.43 -6.62 -7.10
N GLY A 231 -8.43 -5.57 -6.26
CA GLY A 231 -7.26 -5.16 -5.49
C GLY A 231 -7.41 -5.35 -3.98
N ALA A 232 -6.33 -5.74 -3.30
CA ALA A 232 -6.27 -5.92 -1.84
C ALA A 232 -6.69 -4.67 -1.03
N ILE A 233 -6.58 -3.46 -1.61
CA ILE A 233 -6.96 -2.19 -0.97
C ILE A 233 -8.48 -1.98 -0.98
N GLY A 234 -9.19 -2.47 -2.00
CA GLY A 234 -10.66 -2.50 -2.01
C GLY A 234 -11.25 -3.56 -1.08
N MET A 235 -10.47 -4.61 -0.78
CA MET A 235 -10.84 -5.70 0.12
C MET A 235 -10.59 -5.40 1.62
N LYS A 236 -9.53 -4.64 1.97
CA LYS A 236 -9.13 -4.42 3.38
C LYS A 236 -10.10 -3.59 4.22
N GLU A 237 -11.02 -2.84 3.61
CA GLU A 237 -12.04 -2.07 4.35
C GLU A 237 -13.45 -2.26 3.77
N GLY A 238 -13.70 -3.45 3.23
CA GLY A 238 -15.03 -3.85 2.82
C GLY A 238 -15.93 -4.02 4.04
N ASN A 239 -16.82 -3.06 4.29
CA ASN A 239 -18.13 -3.45 4.80
C ASN A 239 -18.72 -4.41 3.78
N ALA A 240 -18.86 -5.64 4.26
CA ALA A 240 -19.50 -6.76 3.64
C ALA A 240 -20.79 -6.33 2.92
N THR A 241 -21.01 -6.92 1.76
CA THR A 241 -22.39 -7.24 1.37
C THR A 241 -22.99 -8.01 2.56
N PRO A 242 -24.17 -7.65 3.10
CA PRO A 242 -24.75 -8.43 4.19
C PRO A 242 -25.00 -9.84 3.67
N GLY A 243 -24.13 -10.77 4.05
CA GLY A 243 -24.19 -12.18 3.66
C GLY A 243 -22.93 -12.80 3.04
N SER A 244 -21.80 -12.12 2.87
CA SER A 244 -20.56 -12.82 2.47
C SER A 244 -19.30 -12.36 3.19
N ARG A 245 -18.93 -13.11 4.25
CA ARG A 245 -17.66 -12.94 4.97
C ARG A 245 -16.59 -13.74 4.25
N LEU A 246 -15.40 -13.19 3.98
CA LEU A 246 -14.29 -14.00 3.43
C LEU A 246 -13.73 -14.95 4.50
N ILE A 247 -13.37 -16.17 4.11
CA ILE A 247 -12.76 -17.14 5.04
C ILE A 247 -11.40 -16.66 5.56
N SER A 248 -10.68 -15.85 4.78
CA SER A 248 -9.40 -15.25 5.17
C SER A 248 -9.49 -14.30 6.37
N ILE A 249 -10.68 -13.77 6.69
CA ILE A 249 -10.90 -12.96 7.89
C ILE A 249 -10.91 -13.82 9.16
N LEU A 250 -11.32 -15.10 9.03
CA LEU A 250 -11.36 -16.07 10.13
C LEU A 250 -10.04 -16.85 10.28
N ALA A 251 -9.16 -16.80 9.31
CA ALA A 251 -7.94 -17.58 9.31
C ALA A 251 -6.78 -16.87 10.01
N THR A 252 -5.95 -17.66 10.67
CA THR A 252 -4.72 -17.21 11.35
C THR A 252 -3.53 -17.43 10.42
N PRO A 253 -2.75 -16.38 10.06
CA PRO A 253 -1.55 -16.54 9.25
C PRO A 253 -0.54 -17.47 9.93
N ILE A 254 0.05 -18.42 9.19
CA ILE A 254 1.03 -19.37 9.74
C ILE A 254 2.25 -18.63 10.31
N THR A 255 2.63 -17.49 9.71
CA THR A 255 3.73 -16.64 10.16
C THR A 255 3.48 -15.96 11.51
N SER A 256 2.22 -15.88 11.95
CA SER A 256 1.85 -15.29 13.24
C SER A 256 1.78 -16.30 14.38
N MET A 257 1.84 -17.60 14.08
CA MET A 257 1.75 -18.67 15.07
C MET A 257 3.09 -18.82 15.82
N PRO A 258 3.11 -18.72 17.16
CA PRO A 258 4.34 -18.92 17.92
C PRO A 258 4.81 -20.38 17.85
N PHE A 259 6.12 -20.55 17.87
CA PHE A 259 6.74 -21.85 18.08
C PHE A 259 6.73 -22.21 19.56
N ALA A 260 6.44 -23.48 19.87
CA ALA A 260 6.65 -24.02 21.21
C ALA A 260 8.14 -24.34 21.40
N TYR A 261 8.73 -23.84 22.49
CA TYR A 261 10.12 -24.08 22.87
C TYR A 261 10.17 -24.75 24.25
N PRO A 262 11.12 -25.67 24.49
CA PRO A 262 11.23 -26.33 25.80
C PRO A 262 11.69 -25.34 26.88
N SER A 263 10.91 -25.19 27.96
CA SER A 263 11.20 -24.19 29.01
C SER A 263 12.34 -24.60 29.96
N ASN A 264 12.71 -25.89 30.04
CA ASN A 264 13.52 -26.44 31.13
C ASN A 264 14.85 -27.11 30.71
N CYS A 265 15.46 -26.73 29.57
CA CYS A 265 16.70 -27.35 29.05
C CYS A 265 16.61 -28.89 28.87
N GLN A 266 15.40 -29.45 28.83
CA GLN A 266 15.13 -30.80 28.35
C GLN A 266 14.99 -30.73 26.83
N ASP A 267 15.50 -31.74 26.10
CA ASP A 267 15.49 -31.75 24.63
C ASP A 267 14.08 -31.93 24.01
N GLU A 268 13.05 -32.14 24.83
CA GLU A 268 11.67 -32.38 24.37
C GLU A 268 10.69 -31.30 24.84
N VAL A 269 9.81 -30.86 23.93
CA VAL A 269 8.73 -29.91 24.18
C VAL A 269 7.62 -30.61 24.97
N THR A 270 7.19 -30.01 26.08
CA THR A 270 6.09 -30.53 26.91
C THR A 270 4.74 -29.90 26.54
N VAL A 271 3.64 -30.53 26.99
CA VAL A 271 2.29 -29.94 26.86
C VAL A 271 2.19 -28.58 27.56
N LEU A 272 2.87 -28.40 28.69
CA LEU A 272 2.94 -27.11 29.40
C LEU A 272 3.59 -26.01 28.53
N ASP A 273 4.68 -26.33 27.81
CA ASP A 273 5.34 -25.38 26.91
C ASP A 273 4.40 -24.92 25.79
N CYS A 274 3.59 -25.85 25.27
CA CYS A 274 2.56 -25.58 24.27
C CYS A 274 1.49 -24.62 24.83
N VAL A 275 0.98 -24.87 26.04
CA VAL A 275 0.00 -24.00 26.70
C VAL A 275 0.56 -22.59 26.93
N LEU A 276 1.82 -22.48 27.37
CA LEU A 276 2.48 -21.19 27.56
C LEU A 276 2.64 -20.42 26.24
N ALA A 277 2.92 -21.12 25.12
CA ALA A 277 2.95 -20.53 23.80
C ALA A 277 1.55 -20.07 23.33
N ALA A 278 0.51 -20.86 23.57
CA ALA A 278 -0.86 -20.50 23.23
C ALA A 278 -1.36 -19.27 23.99
N VAL A 279 -1.07 -19.14 25.29
CA VAL A 279 -1.48 -17.97 26.10
C VAL A 279 -0.85 -16.67 25.57
N ARG A 280 0.32 -16.76 24.91
CA ARG A 280 1.00 -15.63 24.30
C ARG A 280 0.54 -15.34 22.86
N SER A 281 -0.33 -16.19 22.31
CA SER A 281 -0.88 -16.08 20.96
C SER A 281 -2.30 -15.49 21.01
N PRO A 282 -2.65 -14.52 20.15
CA PRO A 282 -3.99 -13.93 20.14
C PRO A 282 -5.08 -14.95 19.81
N ASP A 283 -4.79 -15.93 18.95
CA ASP A 283 -5.75 -16.96 18.52
C ASP A 283 -5.42 -18.35 19.09
N SER A 284 -4.48 -18.49 20.03
CA SER A 284 -4.09 -19.76 20.68
C SER A 284 -3.58 -20.89 19.76
N TRP A 285 -3.29 -20.61 18.49
CA TRP A 285 -2.57 -21.52 17.60
C TRP A 285 -1.12 -21.67 18.00
N ILE A 286 -0.58 -22.89 17.87
CA ILE A 286 0.82 -23.19 18.19
C ILE A 286 1.45 -23.98 17.04
N ARG A 287 2.71 -23.65 16.71
CA ARG A 287 3.52 -24.39 15.74
C ARG A 287 4.56 -25.25 16.46
N LEU A 288 4.60 -26.55 16.14
CA LEU A 288 5.58 -27.50 16.71
C LEU A 288 6.78 -27.73 15.78
N GLY A 289 6.62 -27.45 14.49
CA GLY A 289 7.65 -27.60 13.45
C GLY A 289 7.17 -27.07 12.12
N ASP A 290 7.77 -27.51 11.01
CA ASP A 290 7.40 -27.04 9.66
C ASP A 290 6.14 -27.71 9.11
N SER A 291 5.75 -28.85 9.68
CA SER A 291 4.66 -29.70 9.16
C SER A 291 3.59 -30.04 10.19
N SER A 292 3.62 -29.42 11.38
CA SER A 292 2.71 -29.76 12.48
C SER A 292 2.29 -28.54 13.30
N VAL A 293 1.00 -28.51 13.62
CA VAL A 293 0.34 -27.45 14.40
C VAL A 293 -0.55 -28.02 15.49
N ILE A 294 -0.78 -27.26 16.55
CA ILE A 294 -1.81 -27.53 17.55
C ILE A 294 -2.91 -26.47 17.39
N PRO A 295 -4.13 -26.88 16.99
CA PRO A 295 -5.28 -26.00 16.91
C PRO A 295 -5.81 -25.55 18.29
N PRO A 296 -6.45 -24.37 18.37
CA PRO A 296 -6.97 -23.78 19.61
C PRO A 296 -7.90 -24.68 20.42
N ARG A 297 -8.85 -25.38 19.78
CA ARG A 297 -9.76 -26.26 20.51
C ARG A 297 -9.04 -27.42 21.20
N LYS A 298 -8.00 -27.97 20.56
CA LYS A 298 -7.20 -29.03 21.16
C LYS A 298 -6.42 -28.55 22.38
N VAL A 299 -6.01 -27.27 22.41
CA VAL A 299 -5.43 -26.64 23.60
C VAL A 299 -6.48 -26.51 24.72
N GLN A 300 -7.72 -26.15 24.37
CA GLN A 300 -8.80 -25.99 25.36
C GLN A 300 -9.29 -27.31 25.97
N GLN A 301 -9.11 -28.44 25.27
CA GLN A 301 -9.50 -29.77 25.72
C GLN A 301 -8.44 -30.48 26.59
N LEU A 302 -7.35 -29.79 26.93
CA LEU A 302 -6.26 -30.38 27.71
C LEU A 302 -6.67 -30.71 29.15
N SER A 303 -6.36 -31.95 29.56
CA SER A 303 -6.53 -32.37 30.95
C SER A 303 -5.27 -32.09 31.78
N ALA A 304 -5.46 -31.74 33.05
CA ALA A 304 -4.35 -31.47 33.98
C ALA A 304 -3.37 -32.65 34.15
N ARG A 305 -3.79 -33.89 33.81
CA ARG A 305 -2.96 -35.10 33.91
C ARG A 305 -1.87 -35.19 32.83
N ALA A 306 -2.00 -34.44 31.73
CA ALA A 306 -1.08 -34.51 30.58
C ALA A 306 -0.02 -33.39 30.56
N MET A 307 -0.10 -32.39 31.46
CA MET A 307 0.69 -31.15 31.39
C MET A 307 2.21 -31.36 31.38
N ASN A 308 2.71 -32.35 32.12
CA ASN A 308 4.14 -32.62 32.25
C ASN A 308 4.64 -33.73 31.30
N GLN A 309 3.82 -34.17 30.35
CA GLN A 309 4.23 -35.18 29.37
C GLN A 309 4.82 -34.52 28.11
N PRO A 310 5.76 -35.19 27.41
CA PRO A 310 6.22 -34.77 26.09
C PRO A 310 5.06 -34.67 25.12
N VAL A 311 5.03 -33.60 24.31
CA VAL A 311 3.96 -33.35 23.33
C VAL A 311 3.84 -34.48 22.30
N ASN A 312 4.97 -35.12 21.96
CA ASN A 312 5.04 -36.26 21.04
C ASN A 312 4.26 -37.50 21.53
N ASN A 313 4.07 -37.64 22.84
CA ASN A 313 3.27 -38.72 23.42
C ASN A 313 1.76 -38.43 23.34
N SER A 314 1.39 -37.18 23.04
CA SER A 314 0.01 -36.72 22.92
C SER A 314 -0.37 -36.50 21.46
N LYS A 315 -0.34 -37.57 20.65
CA LYS A 315 -0.63 -37.52 19.20
C LYS A 315 -2.00 -36.91 18.88
N GLU A 316 -2.96 -37.03 19.79
CA GLU A 316 -4.30 -36.47 19.67
C GLU A 316 -4.28 -34.93 19.53
N LEU A 317 -3.29 -34.26 20.12
CA LEU A 317 -3.13 -32.80 20.09
C LEU A 317 -2.52 -32.27 18.79
N ILE A 318 -1.77 -33.11 18.09
CA ILE A 318 -0.97 -32.69 16.94
C ILE A 318 -1.78 -32.90 15.66
N THR A 319 -1.86 -31.85 14.85
CA THR A 319 -2.45 -31.92 13.51
C THR A 319 -1.33 -31.76 12.47
N SER A 320 -1.13 -32.79 11.63
CA SER A 320 -0.13 -32.78 10.54
C SER A 320 -0.67 -32.05 9.31
N ILE A 321 0.23 -31.46 8.51
CA ILE A 321 -0.08 -30.83 7.22
C ILE A 321 -0.79 -31.78 6.24
N ASP A 322 -0.50 -33.08 6.31
CA ASP A 322 -1.12 -34.10 5.44
C ASP A 322 -2.63 -34.27 5.70
N SER A 323 -3.12 -33.77 6.84
CA SER A 323 -4.54 -33.81 7.22
C SER A 323 -5.28 -32.50 6.91
N TRP A 324 -4.60 -31.49 6.38
CA TRP A 324 -5.24 -30.22 6.07
C TRP A 324 -6.07 -30.32 4.79
N VAL A 325 -7.26 -29.76 4.85
CA VAL A 325 -8.11 -29.61 3.67
C VAL A 325 -7.86 -28.23 3.09
N THR A 326 -7.48 -28.17 1.82
CA THR A 326 -7.12 -26.89 1.18
C THR A 326 -8.33 -26.18 0.60
N VAL A 327 -8.41 -24.88 0.83
CA VAL A 327 -9.48 -24.01 0.34
C VAL A 327 -8.85 -22.74 -0.25
N PRO A 328 -9.34 -22.20 -1.38
CA PRO A 328 -8.84 -20.94 -1.89
C PRO A 328 -9.05 -19.78 -0.89
N ALA A 329 -8.04 -18.96 -0.66
CA ALA A 329 -8.10 -17.86 0.31
C ALA A 329 -9.17 -16.79 -0.01
N GLN A 330 -9.57 -16.72 -1.28
CA GLN A 330 -10.61 -15.83 -1.80
C GLN A 330 -12.05 -16.34 -1.62
N SER A 331 -12.24 -17.56 -1.11
CA SER A 331 -13.58 -18.11 -0.87
C SER A 331 -14.31 -17.40 0.26
N THR A 332 -15.64 -17.35 0.19
CA THR A 332 -16.50 -16.86 1.28
C THR A 332 -16.77 -17.96 2.31
N VAL A 333 -17.12 -17.56 3.53
CA VAL A 333 -17.48 -18.48 4.62
C VAL A 333 -18.70 -19.31 4.22
N GLU A 334 -19.68 -18.68 3.58
CA GLU A 334 -20.92 -19.31 3.11
C GLU A 334 -20.64 -20.35 2.01
N GLU A 335 -19.83 -20.02 1.00
CA GLU A 335 -19.42 -21.00 -0.05
C GLU A 335 -18.71 -22.21 0.55
N VAL A 336 -17.86 -21.98 1.56
CA VAL A 336 -17.12 -23.06 2.23
C VAL A 336 -18.05 -23.88 3.14
N LYS A 337 -19.00 -23.25 3.86
CA LYS A 337 -20.04 -23.93 4.63
C LYS A 337 -20.90 -24.81 3.74
N ASP A 338 -21.41 -24.28 2.63
CA ASP A 338 -22.25 -25.01 1.68
C ASP A 338 -21.49 -26.19 1.06
N TRP A 339 -20.21 -26.00 0.74
CA TRP A 339 -19.34 -27.08 0.27
C TRP A 339 -19.18 -28.18 1.33
N ILE A 340 -18.86 -27.82 2.58
CA ILE A 340 -18.74 -28.77 3.70
C ILE A 340 -20.04 -29.55 3.92
N LEU A 341 -21.17 -28.85 3.96
CA LEU A 341 -22.50 -29.46 4.14
C LEU A 341 -22.86 -30.38 2.97
N GLY A 342 -22.53 -29.98 1.74
CA GLY A 342 -22.72 -30.78 0.54
C GLY A 342 -21.91 -32.08 0.55
N VAL A 343 -20.63 -32.02 0.96
CA VAL A 343 -19.77 -33.22 1.10
C VAL A 343 -20.29 -34.14 2.20
N ARG A 344 -20.69 -33.58 3.36
CA ARG A 344 -21.26 -34.36 4.48
C ARG A 344 -22.57 -35.07 4.12
N ALA A 345 -23.36 -34.51 3.20
CA ALA A 345 -24.64 -35.07 2.78
C ALA A 345 -24.50 -36.22 1.75
N GLN A 346 -23.40 -36.29 1.00
CA GLN A 346 -23.24 -37.24 -0.12
C GLN A 346 -22.59 -38.59 0.29
N SER A 347 -21.94 -38.69 1.45
CA SER A 347 -21.17 -39.87 1.87
C SER A 347 -21.22 -40.15 3.39
N PRO A 348 -22.02 -41.12 3.88
CA PRO A 348 -22.15 -41.39 5.32
C PRO A 348 -21.07 -42.31 5.94
N ALA A 349 -19.98 -42.68 5.24
CA ALA A 349 -19.03 -43.67 5.79
C ALA A 349 -17.52 -43.46 5.53
N LYS A 350 -17.09 -42.51 4.68
CA LYS A 350 -15.64 -42.28 4.42
C LYS A 350 -15.22 -40.80 4.40
N GLU A 351 -16.07 -39.89 3.94
CA GLU A 351 -15.76 -38.45 3.91
C GLU A 351 -16.14 -37.70 5.19
N GLN A 352 -17.02 -38.27 6.02
CA GLN A 352 -17.28 -37.79 7.38
C GLN A 352 -16.04 -37.82 8.28
N GLU A 353 -15.05 -38.67 7.96
CA GLU A 353 -13.76 -38.74 8.67
C GLU A 353 -12.81 -37.60 8.28
N MET A 354 -12.90 -37.06 7.05
CA MET A 354 -11.99 -36.00 6.56
C MET A 354 -12.47 -34.57 6.91
N LEU A 355 -13.78 -34.34 7.00
CA LEU A 355 -14.39 -33.05 7.34
C LEU A 355 -15.18 -33.15 8.66
N GLY A 356 -14.63 -33.89 9.62
CA GLY A 356 -15.18 -34.08 10.96
C GLY A 356 -14.88 -32.91 11.90
N GLU A 357 -15.14 -33.12 13.19
CA GLU A 357 -14.74 -32.19 14.25
C GLU A 357 -13.21 -32.23 14.42
N GLY A 358 -12.58 -31.06 14.55
CA GLY A 358 -11.14 -30.88 14.66
C GLY A 358 -10.38 -30.78 13.33
N THR A 359 -11.08 -30.75 12.19
CA THR A 359 -10.45 -30.57 10.88
C THR A 359 -9.93 -29.14 10.71
N VAL A 360 -8.69 -29.03 10.22
CA VAL A 360 -8.04 -27.75 9.90
C VAL A 360 -8.12 -27.51 8.40
N LEU A 361 -8.58 -26.32 8.03
CA LEU A 361 -8.61 -25.84 6.66
C LEU A 361 -7.37 -24.97 6.40
N GLY A 362 -6.62 -25.30 5.35
CA GLY A 362 -5.48 -24.53 4.88
C GLY A 362 -5.89 -23.59 3.74
N LEU A 363 -5.73 -22.29 3.94
CA LEU A 363 -6.02 -21.30 2.91
C LEU A 363 -4.87 -21.16 1.94
N VAL A 364 -5.16 -21.42 0.66
CA VAL A 364 -4.18 -21.36 -0.42
C VAL A 364 -4.24 -20.01 -1.10
N SER A 365 -3.09 -19.32 -1.15
CA SER A 365 -2.86 -18.12 -1.94
C SER A 365 -1.57 -18.31 -2.74
N GLU A 366 -1.56 -17.92 -4.02
CA GLU A 366 -0.40 -18.05 -4.93
C GLU A 366 0.22 -19.47 -4.97
N GLY A 367 -0.58 -20.52 -4.74
CA GLY A 367 -0.15 -21.92 -4.77
C GLY A 367 0.51 -22.43 -3.49
N ARG A 368 0.46 -21.67 -2.39
CA ARG A 368 0.97 -22.08 -1.06
C ARG A 368 -0.10 -21.88 0.02
N VAL A 369 -0.03 -22.68 1.07
CA VAL A 369 -0.89 -22.52 2.25
C VAL A 369 -0.29 -21.42 3.14
N ASP A 370 -1.00 -20.32 3.29
CA ASP A 370 -0.50 -19.13 4.00
C ASP A 370 -1.19 -18.90 5.37
N ALA A 371 -2.39 -19.44 5.54
CA ALA A 371 -3.18 -19.28 6.77
C ALA A 371 -4.01 -20.54 7.08
N LEU A 372 -4.35 -20.74 8.35
CA LEU A 372 -5.15 -21.88 8.82
C LEU A 372 -6.41 -21.42 9.54
N VAL A 373 -7.49 -22.21 9.44
CA VAL A 373 -8.74 -22.00 10.18
C VAL A 373 -9.32 -23.35 10.61
N GLU A 374 -9.84 -23.43 11.83
CA GLU A 374 -10.61 -24.59 12.29
C GLU A 374 -11.99 -24.57 11.64
N ILE A 375 -12.47 -25.73 11.18
CA ILE A 375 -13.76 -25.85 10.48
C ILE A 375 -14.91 -25.32 11.33
N GLU A 376 -14.84 -25.43 12.65
CA GLU A 376 -15.88 -24.99 13.59
C GLU A 376 -15.96 -23.49 13.74
N ARG A 377 -14.83 -22.77 13.55
CA ARG A 377 -14.82 -21.31 13.56
C ARG A 377 -15.71 -20.73 12.46
N LEU A 378 -15.98 -21.50 11.41
CA LEU A 378 -16.94 -21.12 10.37
C LEU A 378 -18.36 -21.09 10.92
N PHE A 379 -18.72 -21.97 11.86
CA PHE A 379 -20.08 -22.18 12.37
C PHE A 379 -20.36 -21.55 13.74
N GLU A 380 -19.42 -20.78 14.31
CA GLU A 380 -19.55 -20.18 15.65
C GLU A 380 -20.46 -18.92 15.71
N ASP A 381 -20.80 -18.32 14.57
CA ASP A 381 -21.64 -17.11 14.47
C ASP A 381 -23.11 -17.40 14.05
N ASP A 382 -23.57 -18.66 14.11
CA ASP A 382 -24.96 -19.08 13.79
C ASP A 382 -25.86 -19.23 15.03
#